data_AF-A0A839F0G9-F1
#
_entry.id   AF-A0A839F0G9-F1
#
_cell.length_a   1.000
_cell.length_b   1.000
_cell.length_c   1.000
_cell.angle_alpha   90.00
_cell.angle_beta   90.00
_cell.angle_gamma   90.00
#
_symmetry.space_group_name_H-M   'P 1'
#
loop_
_entity.id
_entity.type
_entity.pdbx_description
1 polymer ?
#
loop_
_entity_poly.entity_id
_entity_poly.type
_entity_poly.pdbx_seq_one_letter_code
_entity_poly.pdbx_strand_id
1 'polypeptide(L)'
;MMPACDDRAGREPVWRALSDLYLDAPVRPHVRAAAAALAPTRYSAHELRAILLDEVHPAVCANLCATAGVWDAFDMQWLAEAILAQQRRPRWLRARGRCTRRHAEFLWRLLGPRVARARATALPPTSSC
;
A
#
# COMPACT_ATOMS: atom_id res chain seq x y z
N MET A 1 -7.73 2.74 -13.59
CA MET A 1 -7.83 2.68 -12.12
C MET A 1 -8.80 3.76 -11.67
N MET A 2 -9.87 3.38 -10.96
CA MET A 2 -10.86 4.33 -10.44
C MET A 2 -10.23 5.31 -9.44
N PRO A 3 -10.68 6.57 -9.39
CA PRO A 3 -10.29 7.49 -8.33
C PRO A 3 -10.58 6.91 -6.94
N ALA A 4 -9.71 7.19 -5.97
CA ALA A 4 -9.84 6.71 -4.59
C ALA A 4 -11.17 7.11 -3.93
N CYS A 5 -11.69 8.31 -4.24
CA CYS A 5 -12.95 8.79 -3.70
C CYS A 5 -14.16 7.95 -4.14
N ASP A 6 -14.09 7.33 -5.32
CA ASP A 6 -15.20 6.58 -5.92
C ASP A 6 -15.19 5.09 -5.53
N ASP A 7 -14.13 4.63 -4.87
CA ASP A 7 -13.86 3.21 -4.55
C ASP A 7 -13.35 3.01 -3.12
N ARG A 8 -13.77 3.87 -2.19
CA ARG A 8 -13.20 3.90 -0.84
C ARG A 8 -13.27 2.54 -0.13
N ALA A 9 -14.41 1.84 -0.21
CA ALA A 9 -14.62 0.56 0.45
C ALA A 9 -13.65 -0.53 -0.03
N GLY A 10 -13.30 -0.55 -1.32
CA GLY A 10 -12.29 -1.47 -1.85
C GLY A 10 -10.87 -1.06 -1.48
N ARG A 11 -10.63 0.24 -1.28
CA ARG A 11 -9.30 0.80 -1.01
C ARG A 11 -8.85 0.72 0.43
N GLU A 12 -9.75 0.88 1.39
CA GLU A 12 -9.40 0.85 2.82
C GLU A 12 -8.60 -0.40 3.26
N PRO A 13 -8.97 -1.65 2.88
CA PRO A 13 -8.16 -2.81 3.24
C PRO A 13 -6.78 -2.81 2.58
N VAL A 14 -6.67 -2.25 1.37
CA VAL A 14 -5.38 -2.11 0.66
C VAL A 14 -4.51 -1.03 1.31
N TRP A 15 -5.09 0.11 1.65
CA TRP A 15 -4.40 1.20 2.34
C TRP A 15 -3.83 0.72 3.67
N ARG A 16 -4.64 0.02 4.47
CA ARG A 16 -4.20 -0.59 5.74
C ARG A 16 -3.00 -1.51 5.54
N ALA A 17 -3.15 -2.51 4.66
CA ALA A 17 -2.10 -3.50 4.43
C ALA A 17 -0.78 -2.88 3.93
N LEU A 18 -0.86 -1.81 3.13
CA LEU A 18 0.32 -1.11 2.62
C LEU A 18 0.90 -0.12 3.63
N SER A 19 0.09 0.51 4.48
CA SER A 19 0.57 1.44 5.51
C SER A 19 1.33 0.70 6.61
N ASP A 20 0.96 -0.54 6.92
CA ASP A 20 1.66 -1.35 7.93
C ASP A 20 3.14 -1.59 7.59
N LEU A 21 3.53 -1.43 6.32
CA LEU A 21 4.95 -1.49 5.89
C LEU A 21 5.80 -0.31 6.38
N TYR A 22 5.16 0.73 6.92
CA TYR A 22 5.78 1.97 7.41
C TYR A 22 5.76 2.09 8.94
N LEU A 23 5.27 1.07 9.66
CA LEU A 23 5.40 1.02 11.11
C LEU A 23 6.87 0.84 11.50
N ASP A 24 7.25 1.37 12.67
CA ASP A 24 8.60 1.24 13.22
C ASP A 24 8.83 -0.17 13.80
N ALA A 25 8.68 -1.17 12.95
CA ALA A 25 8.77 -2.59 13.25
C ALA A 25 9.51 -3.32 12.12
N PRO A 26 10.03 -4.54 12.37
CA PRO A 26 10.68 -5.32 11.32
C PRO A 26 9.78 -5.50 10.10
N VAL A 27 10.22 -5.02 8.94
CA VAL A 27 9.43 -5.01 7.69
C VAL A 27 9.00 -6.40 7.20
N ARG A 28 9.76 -7.46 7.54
CA ARG A 28 9.55 -8.81 6.98
C ARG A 28 8.18 -9.44 7.35
N PRO A 29 7.76 -9.48 8.62
CA PRO A 29 6.40 -9.85 9.01
C PRO A 29 5.32 -9.09 8.24
N HIS A 30 5.41 -7.76 8.17
CA HIS A 30 4.41 -6.93 7.50
C HIS A 30 4.33 -7.22 5.99
N VAL A 31 5.46 -7.47 5.32
CA VAL A 31 5.47 -7.86 3.90
C VAL A 31 4.71 -9.17 3.65
N ARG A 32 4.81 -10.15 4.57
CA ARG A 32 4.07 -11.42 4.44
C ARG A 32 2.57 -11.21 4.68
N ALA A 33 2.22 -10.49 5.74
CA ALA A 33 0.82 -10.18 6.08
C ALA A 33 0.15 -9.37 4.96
N ALA A 34 0.83 -8.32 4.45
CA ALA A 34 0.37 -7.52 3.34
C ALA A 34 0.18 -8.36 2.08
N ALA A 35 1.11 -9.26 1.75
CA ALA A 35 0.96 -10.12 0.57
C ALA A 35 -0.30 -11.00 0.65
N ALA A 36 -0.59 -11.57 1.83
CA ALA A 36 -1.79 -12.36 2.06
C ALA A 36 -3.07 -11.51 1.97
N ALA A 37 -3.06 -10.31 2.55
CA ALA A 37 -4.20 -9.39 2.51
C ALA A 37 -4.49 -8.85 1.10
N LEU A 38 -3.45 -8.61 0.28
CA LEU A 38 -3.59 -8.05 -1.06
C LEU A 38 -3.89 -9.09 -2.14
N ALA A 39 -3.53 -10.36 -1.92
CA ALA A 39 -3.77 -11.44 -2.87
C ALA A 39 -5.25 -11.57 -3.31
N PRO A 40 -6.25 -11.60 -2.41
CA PRO A 40 -7.66 -11.75 -2.78
C PRO A 40 -8.31 -10.46 -3.32
N THR A 41 -7.61 -9.32 -3.29
CA THR A 41 -8.18 -8.06 -3.76
C THR A 41 -8.32 -8.02 -5.28
N ARG A 42 -9.31 -7.24 -5.76
CA ARG A 42 -9.58 -7.07 -7.20
C ARG A 42 -8.51 -6.30 -7.98
N TYR A 43 -7.57 -5.65 -7.29
CA TYR A 43 -6.58 -4.79 -7.93
C TYR A 43 -5.47 -5.62 -8.57
N SER A 44 -5.11 -5.25 -9.80
CA SER A 44 -3.93 -5.82 -10.47
C SER A 44 -2.64 -5.47 -9.72
N ALA A 45 -1.56 -6.21 -9.97
CA ALA A 45 -0.25 -5.90 -9.39
C ALA A 45 0.21 -4.47 -9.75
N HIS A 46 -0.10 -4.02 -10.97
CA HIS A 46 0.18 -2.65 -11.41
C HIS A 46 -0.60 -1.61 -10.60
N GLU A 47 -1.89 -1.86 -10.34
CA GLU A 47 -2.72 -0.98 -9.51
C GLU A 47 -2.26 -0.96 -8.06
N LEU A 48 -1.97 -2.13 -7.46
CA LEU A 48 -1.42 -2.20 -6.10
C LEU A 48 -0.12 -1.41 -5.95
N ARG A 49 0.76 -1.49 -6.96
CA ARG A 49 1.97 -0.67 -7.03
C ARG A 49 1.64 0.82 -7.07
N ALA A 50 0.68 1.23 -7.91
CA ALA A 50 0.25 2.62 -8.00
C ALA A 50 -0.34 3.12 -6.68
N ILE A 51 -1.16 2.31 -5.99
CA ILE A 51 -1.70 2.64 -4.65
C ILE A 51 -0.56 2.86 -3.66
N LEU A 52 0.41 1.96 -3.61
CA LEU A 52 1.56 2.11 -2.72
C LEU A 52 2.34 3.39 -3.00
N LEU A 53 2.65 3.67 -4.28
CA LEU A 53 3.54 4.77 -4.66
C LEU A 53 2.87 6.14 -4.62
N ASP A 54 1.61 6.23 -5.05
CA ASP A 54 0.95 7.51 -5.33
C ASP A 54 -0.11 7.88 -4.27
N GLU A 55 -0.60 6.91 -3.49
CA GLU A 55 -1.61 7.13 -2.44
C GLU A 55 -1.02 6.96 -1.04
N VAL A 56 -0.56 5.76 -0.69
CA VAL A 56 -0.16 5.42 0.68
C VAL A 56 1.17 6.08 1.04
N HIS A 57 2.21 5.87 0.23
CA HIS A 57 3.55 6.34 0.56
C HIS A 57 3.60 7.84 0.87
N PRO A 58 3.01 8.74 0.06
CA PRO A 58 3.07 10.16 0.37
C PRO A 58 2.28 10.58 1.62
N ALA A 59 1.24 9.83 1.99
CA ALA A 59 0.45 10.10 3.18
C ALA A 59 1.23 9.75 4.46
N VAL A 60 2.07 8.69 4.42
CA VAL A 60 2.77 8.16 5.60
C VAL A 60 4.28 8.36 5.59
N CYS A 61 4.90 8.83 4.51
CA CYS A 61 6.37 8.93 4.42
C CYS A 61 6.98 9.91 5.44
N ALA A 62 6.21 10.90 5.90
CA ALA A 62 6.63 11.79 6.98
C ALA A 62 6.88 11.05 8.30
N ASN A 63 6.21 9.90 8.54
CA ASN A 63 6.49 9.07 9.72
C ASN A 63 7.91 8.52 9.71
N LEU A 64 8.55 8.35 8.55
CA LEU A 64 9.96 7.91 8.49
C LEU A 64 10.93 8.95 9.09
N CYS A 65 10.51 10.20 9.23
CA CYS A 65 11.33 11.30 9.74
C CYS A 65 10.92 11.77 11.13
N ALA A 66 9.78 11.32 11.64
CA ALA A 66 9.27 11.69 12.96
C ALA A 66 9.69 10.62 13.98
N THR A 67 10.25 11.05 15.11
CA THR A 67 10.41 10.19 16.29
C THR A 67 9.04 9.99 16.94
N ALA A 68 8.17 9.24 16.28
CA ALA A 68 6.92 8.77 16.86
C ALA A 68 7.24 7.53 17.70
N GLY A 69 6.66 7.42 18.90
CA GLY A 69 6.77 6.20 19.71
C GLY A 69 6.24 4.96 18.98
N VAL A 70 6.36 3.79 19.61
CA VAL A 70 5.91 2.51 19.02
C VAL A 70 4.41 2.59 18.70
N TRP A 71 4.06 2.48 17.42
CA TRP A 71 2.68 2.41 16.95
C TRP A 71 2.41 1.01 16.40
N ASP A 72 1.30 0.40 16.84
CA ASP A 72 0.89 -0.93 16.37
C ASP A 72 0.10 -0.87 15.05
N ALA A 73 -0.52 0.27 14.74
CA ALA A 73 -1.30 0.51 13.52
C ALA A 73 -1.49 2.01 13.23
N PHE A 74 -1.84 2.33 11.98
CA PHE A 74 -2.34 3.66 11.62
C PHE A 74 -3.84 3.80 11.91
N ASP A 75 -4.26 4.99 12.36
CA ASP A 75 -5.67 5.36 12.38
C ASP A 75 -6.20 5.43 10.94
N MET A 76 -7.23 4.63 10.64
CA MET A 76 -7.77 4.50 9.29
C MET A 76 -8.57 5.71 8.83
N GLN A 77 -9.24 6.44 9.74
CA GLN A 77 -9.93 7.67 9.38
C GLN A 77 -8.90 8.73 8.97
N TRP A 78 -7.86 8.91 9.79
CA TRP A 78 -6.75 9.79 9.50
C TRP A 78 -6.07 9.43 8.17
N LEU A 79 -5.74 8.15 7.96
CA LEU A 79 -5.07 7.70 6.75
C LEU A 79 -5.91 7.97 5.50
N ALA A 80 -7.19 7.65 5.54
CA ALA A 80 -8.09 7.90 4.42
C ALA A 80 -8.23 9.40 4.13
N GLU A 81 -8.37 10.23 5.16
CA GLU A 81 -8.43 11.69 5.02
C GLU A 81 -7.14 12.27 4.42
N ALA A 82 -5.98 11.81 4.89
CA ALA A 82 -4.68 12.22 4.37
C ALA A 82 -4.52 11.88 2.87
N ILE A 83 -4.87 10.64 2.48
CA ILE A 83 -4.84 10.19 1.09
C ILE A 83 -5.79 11.02 0.22
N LEU A 84 -7.04 11.22 0.66
CA LEU A 84 -8.04 11.99 -0.07
C LEU A 84 -7.65 13.47 -0.19
N ALA A 85 -7.13 14.07 0.88
CA ALA A 85 -6.63 15.45 0.86
C ALA A 85 -5.49 15.61 -0.15
N GLN A 86 -4.57 14.64 -0.23
CA GLN A 86 -3.51 14.65 -1.23
C GLN A 86 -4.06 14.48 -2.66
N GLN A 87 -5.05 13.61 -2.85
CA GLN A 87 -5.73 13.40 -4.14
C GLN A 87 -6.50 14.65 -4.62
N ARG A 88 -6.72 15.65 -3.76
CA ARG A 88 -7.32 16.94 -4.14
C ARG A 88 -6.28 17.98 -4.56
N ARG A 89 -4.99 17.78 -4.25
CA ARG A 89 -3.92 18.73 -4.61
C ARG A 89 -3.62 18.68 -6.12
N PRO A 90 -3.18 19.79 -6.74
CA PRO A 90 -2.65 19.78 -8.10
C PRO A 90 -1.51 18.76 -8.28
N ARG A 91 -1.42 18.11 -9.45
CA ARG A 91 -0.44 17.02 -9.69
C ARG A 91 1.01 17.46 -9.47
N TRP A 92 1.34 18.72 -9.77
CA TRP A 92 2.66 19.29 -9.54
C TRP A 92 2.99 19.51 -8.04
N LEU A 93 1.98 19.67 -7.19
CA LEU A 93 2.14 19.70 -5.73
C LEU A 93 2.19 18.30 -5.11
N ARG A 94 1.54 17.30 -5.72
CA ARG A 94 1.70 15.88 -5.33
C ARG A 94 3.12 15.38 -5.56
N ALA A 95 3.79 15.94 -6.56
CA ALA A 95 5.14 15.58 -6.98
C ALA A 95 6.25 15.90 -5.96
N ARG A 96 6.01 16.71 -4.93
CA ARG A 96 7.00 17.01 -3.88
C ARG A 96 7.29 15.83 -2.94
N GLY A 97 6.42 14.82 -2.88
CA GLY A 97 6.68 13.55 -2.16
C GLY A 97 7.62 12.58 -2.88
N ARG A 98 8.20 12.94 -4.04
CA ARG A 98 9.05 12.04 -4.85
C ARG A 98 10.44 11.76 -4.26
N CYS A 99 10.90 12.55 -3.28
CA CYS A 99 12.21 12.36 -2.65
C CYS A 99 12.34 11.00 -1.93
N THR A 100 11.24 10.40 -1.50
CA THR A 100 11.22 9.08 -0.82
C THR A 100 10.63 7.96 -1.66
N ARG A 101 10.27 8.22 -2.94
CA ARG A 101 9.69 7.21 -3.87
C ARG A 101 10.56 5.95 -3.98
N ARG A 102 11.88 6.08 -3.83
CA ARG A 102 12.83 4.95 -3.79
C ARG A 102 12.49 3.93 -2.70
N HIS A 103 12.02 4.37 -1.53
CA HIS A 103 11.63 3.49 -0.44
C HIS A 103 10.35 2.71 -0.78
N ALA A 104 9.33 3.38 -1.31
CA ALA A 104 8.11 2.71 -1.80
C ALA A 104 8.43 1.68 -2.90
N GLU A 105 9.36 2.01 -3.81
CA GLU A 105 9.80 1.05 -4.82
C GLU A 105 10.57 -0.13 -4.23
N PHE A 106 11.39 0.10 -3.21
CA PHE A 106 12.05 -0.98 -2.47
C PHE A 106 11.03 -1.91 -1.81
N LEU A 107 10.04 -1.34 -1.10
CA LEU A 107 8.93 -2.11 -0.51
C LEU A 107 8.18 -2.91 -1.58
N TRP A 108 7.90 -2.31 -2.74
CA TRP A 108 7.26 -3.01 -3.85
C TRP A 108 8.10 -4.19 -4.37
N ARG A 109 9.43 -4.04 -4.49
CA ARG A 109 10.31 -5.15 -4.89
C ARG A 109 10.25 -6.32 -3.91
N LEU A 110 10.01 -6.07 -2.63
CA LEU A 110 9.78 -7.11 -1.63
C LEU A 110 8.37 -7.69 -1.74
N LEU A 111 7.35 -6.84 -1.90
CA LEU A 111 5.94 -7.22 -1.81
C LEU A 111 5.40 -7.88 -3.08
N GLY A 112 5.68 -7.31 -4.25
CA GLY A 112 5.08 -7.70 -5.54
C GLY A 112 5.22 -9.20 -5.87
N PRO A 113 6.43 -9.79 -5.80
CA PRO A 113 6.61 -11.23 -6.03
C PRO A 113 5.84 -12.11 -5.05
N ARG A 114 5.64 -11.64 -3.80
CA ARG A 114 4.90 -12.38 -2.77
C ARG A 114 3.40 -12.33 -3.00
N VAL A 115 2.86 -11.19 -3.45
CA VAL A 115 1.46 -11.09 -3.89
C VAL A 115 1.22 -12.04 -5.06
N ALA A 116 2.12 -12.06 -6.05
CA ALA A 116 2.01 -12.96 -7.20
C ALA A 116 2.03 -14.44 -6.78
N ARG A 117 2.96 -14.82 -5.88
CA ARG A 117 3.03 -16.17 -5.33
C ARG A 117 1.78 -16.55 -4.55
N ALA A 118 1.29 -15.66 -3.68
CA ALA A 118 0.08 -15.89 -2.89
C ALA A 118 -1.14 -16.10 -3.79
N ARG A 119 -1.28 -15.32 -4.87
CA ARG A 119 -2.33 -15.53 -5.89
C ARG A 119 -2.18 -16.88 -6.59
N ALA A 120 -0.97 -17.25 -7.01
CA ALA A 120 -0.74 -18.53 -7.68
C ALA A 120 -1.04 -19.74 -6.77
N THR A 121 -0.80 -19.64 -5.46
CA THR A 121 -1.15 -20.70 -4.49
C THR A 121 -2.66 -20.76 -4.22
N ALA A 122 -3.38 -19.64 -4.36
CA ALA A 122 -4.83 -19.59 -4.16
C ALA A 122 -5.63 -20.10 -5.37
N LEU A 123 -5.06 -20.10 -6.58
CA LEU A 123 -5.67 -20.79 -7.72
C LEU A 123 -5.52 -22.31 -7.53
N PRO A 124 -6.61 -23.09 -7.58
CA PRO A 124 -6.51 -24.54 -7.60
C PRO A 124 -5.72 -24.98 -8.85
N PRO A 125 -4.92 -26.06 -8.80
CA PRO A 125 -4.32 -26.61 -9.99
C PRO A 125 -5.45 -26.96 -10.96
N THR A 126 -5.44 -26.35 -12.15
CA THR A 126 -6.33 -26.74 -13.23
C THR A 126 -5.99 -28.16 -13.61
N SER A 127 -6.74 -29.14 -13.10
CA SER A 127 -6.73 -30.50 -13.60
C SER A 127 -7.21 -30.46 -15.05
N SER A 128 -6.26 -30.47 -15.99
CA SER A 128 -6.55 -30.81 -17.38
C SER A 128 -6.72 -32.32 -17.46
N CYS A 129 -7.89 -32.76 -17.94
CA CYS A 129 -8.18 -34.15 -18.29
C CYS A 129 -7.27 -34.66 -19.42
#